data_AF-A0A3M0X3F5-F1
#
_entry.id   AF-A0A3M0X3F5-F1
#
_cell.length_a   1.000
_cell.length_b   1.000
_cell.length_c   1.000
_cell.angle_alpha   90.00
_cell.angle_beta   90.00
_cell.angle_gamma   90.00
#
_symmetry.space_group_name_H-M   'P 1'
#
loop_
_entity.id
_entity.type
_entity.pdbx_description
1 polymer ?
#
loop_
_entity_poly.entity_id
_entity_poly.type
_entity_poly.pdbx_seq_one_letter_code
_entity_poly.pdbx_strand_id
1 'polypeptide(L)'
;MTTKRLFSALLVIALFAMAVRETLDPDMWWHLRTGEAILQHGIPRFDIFSFTVTGQPWTTHEWLSQVIMWLVYRLAGLPGLMVVFAGFIALTFWLVYAVCEARPYLAGFVTLLAAITSAIVWGARPQIFNMLLMAAFIHVVERVRLGQWPVRRLWLLPVLMVVWANLHSGYLLGVVVLGTYLVGDGVQRIWQPEDERPLTWHGLWVLAGVTAVSFLAAAINPSGVSLWVYPFLTLGSPAMQAFIQEWHSPDFHQSYFWPFIAQIFLGAVAWAYSFRRPTASDLLLFLGTAFAGLVSA
;
A
#
# COMPACT_ATOMS: atom_id res chain seq x y z
N MET A 1 -7.95 1.81 31.86
CA MET A 1 -7.34 1.90 30.52
C MET A 1 -5.84 2.11 30.70
N THR A 2 -4.97 1.28 30.12
CA THR A 2 -3.51 1.42 30.31
C THR A 2 -2.98 2.60 29.48
N THR A 3 -1.87 3.23 29.90
CA THR A 3 -1.23 4.35 29.18
C THR A 3 -0.93 3.99 27.73
N LYS A 4 -0.49 2.74 27.47
CA LYS A 4 -0.28 2.23 26.11
C LYS A 4 -1.57 2.26 25.28
N ARG A 5 -2.68 1.72 25.80
CA ARG A 5 -3.97 1.69 25.08
C ARG A 5 -4.53 3.09 24.82
N LEU A 6 -4.37 4.00 25.79
CA LEU A 6 -4.75 5.40 25.61
C LEU A 6 -3.91 6.08 24.53
N PHE A 7 -2.59 5.91 24.56
CA PHE A 7 -1.71 6.44 23.52
C PHE A 7 -2.07 5.91 22.13
N SER A 8 -2.28 4.59 21.98
CA SER A 8 -2.67 4.01 20.69
C SER A 8 -4.01 4.55 20.20
N ALA A 9 -5.01 4.71 21.08
CA ALA A 9 -6.30 5.28 20.71
C ALA A 9 -6.16 6.75 20.26
N LEU A 10 -5.42 7.56 21.02
CA LEU A 10 -5.16 8.96 20.67
C LEU A 10 -4.38 9.09 19.36
N LEU A 11 -3.41 8.20 19.11
CA LEU A 11 -2.66 8.16 17.85
C LEU A 11 -3.61 7.89 16.66
N VAL A 12 -4.48 6.89 16.76
CA VAL A 12 -5.44 6.57 15.69
C VAL A 12 -6.43 7.72 15.47
N ILE A 13 -6.92 8.35 16.54
CA ILE A 13 -7.78 9.53 16.46
C ILE A 13 -7.05 10.69 15.77
N ALA A 14 -5.79 10.95 16.13
CA ALA A 14 -4.99 12.01 15.52
C ALA A 14 -4.73 11.75 14.02
N LEU A 15 -4.41 10.50 13.66
CA LEU A 15 -4.22 10.09 12.27
C LEU A 15 -5.50 10.24 11.45
N PHE A 16 -6.64 9.83 12.02
CA PHE A 16 -7.95 10.03 11.40
C PHE A 16 -8.26 11.51 11.22
N ALA A 17 -8.11 12.33 12.25
CA ALA A 17 -8.35 13.77 12.18
C ALA A 17 -7.44 14.47 11.15
N MET A 18 -6.18 14.05 11.04
CA MET A 18 -5.25 14.55 10.02
C MET A 18 -5.65 14.14 8.60
N ALA A 19 -6.26 12.96 8.44
CA ALA A 19 -6.70 12.45 7.16
C ALA A 19 -8.07 13.00 6.71
N VAL A 20 -8.91 13.46 7.64
CA VAL A 20 -10.16 14.16 7.33
C VAL A 20 -9.83 15.55 6.81
N ARG A 21 -9.82 15.69 5.49
CA ARG A 21 -9.56 16.95 4.79
C ARG A 21 -10.35 17.02 3.51
N GLU A 22 -10.52 18.24 3.00
CA GLU A 22 -11.23 18.46 1.74
C GLU A 22 -10.52 17.76 0.58
N THR A 23 -11.30 17.03 -0.23
CA THR A 23 -10.81 16.34 -1.42
C THR A 23 -10.78 17.32 -2.58
N LEU A 24 -9.64 17.98 -2.78
CA LEU A 24 -9.39 18.88 -3.92
C LEU A 24 -8.87 18.15 -5.16
N ASP A 25 -9.17 16.86 -5.23
CA ASP A 25 -8.55 15.97 -6.18
C ASP A 25 -9.20 16.05 -7.57
N PRO A 26 -8.45 16.35 -8.64
CA PRO A 26 -9.03 16.47 -9.96
C PRO A 26 -9.55 15.11 -10.48
N ASP A 27 -8.92 14.00 -10.10
CA ASP A 27 -9.27 12.68 -10.61
C ASP A 27 -10.54 12.14 -9.92
N MET A 28 -10.85 12.55 -8.68
CA MET A 28 -12.00 12.05 -7.93
C MET A 28 -13.32 12.01 -8.75
N TRP A 29 -13.58 13.05 -9.54
CA TRP A 29 -14.81 13.14 -10.33
C TRP A 29 -14.91 12.08 -11.43
N TRP A 30 -13.78 11.72 -12.05
CA TRP A 30 -13.72 10.64 -13.03
C TRP A 30 -14.04 9.29 -12.37
N HIS A 31 -13.56 9.05 -11.15
CA HIS A 31 -13.85 7.82 -10.42
C HIS A 31 -15.32 7.72 -10.04
N LEU A 32 -15.93 8.82 -9.58
CA LEU A 32 -17.35 8.88 -9.24
C LEU A 32 -18.24 8.62 -10.47
N ARG A 33 -17.95 9.29 -11.60
CA ARG A 33 -18.69 9.08 -12.85
C ARG A 33 -18.51 7.68 -13.40
N THR A 34 -17.32 7.09 -13.27
CA THR A 34 -17.11 5.70 -13.67
C THR A 34 -17.91 4.75 -12.78
N GLY A 35 -17.91 4.95 -11.46
CA GLY A 35 -18.70 4.15 -10.52
C GLY A 35 -20.20 4.22 -10.79
N GLU A 36 -20.71 5.41 -11.12
CA GLU A 36 -22.10 5.61 -11.56
C GLU A 36 -22.39 4.82 -12.85
N ALA A 37 -21.53 4.95 -13.86
CA ALA A 37 -21.68 4.25 -15.13
C ALA A 37 -21.64 2.72 -14.96
N ILE A 38 -20.77 2.20 -14.06
CA ILE A 38 -20.67 0.77 -13.75
C ILE A 38 -22.00 0.23 -13.20
N LEU A 39 -22.64 0.96 -12.28
CA LEU A 39 -23.91 0.51 -11.69
C LEU A 39 -25.08 0.56 -12.68
N GLN A 40 -25.01 1.42 -13.69
CA GLN A 40 -26.07 1.58 -14.69
C GLN A 40 -25.90 0.64 -15.90
N HIS A 41 -24.67 0.47 -16.38
CA HIS A 41 -24.37 -0.16 -17.68
C HIS A 41 -23.40 -1.33 -17.59
N GLY A 42 -22.88 -1.64 -16.40
CA GLY A 42 -21.82 -2.64 -16.20
C GLY A 42 -20.42 -2.06 -16.43
N ILE A 43 -19.39 -2.89 -16.21
CA ILE A 43 -17.98 -2.47 -16.25
C ILE A 43 -17.58 -2.07 -17.68
N PRO A 44 -17.21 -0.79 -17.92
CA PRO A 44 -16.79 -0.34 -19.24
C PRO A 44 -15.58 -1.13 -19.75
N ARG A 45 -15.55 -1.40 -21.05
CA ARG A 45 -14.38 -2.00 -21.73
C ARG A 45 -13.74 -1.05 -22.75
N PHE A 46 -14.34 0.11 -22.91
CA PHE A 46 -13.96 1.14 -23.87
C PHE A 46 -14.07 2.50 -23.19
N ASP A 47 -13.31 3.47 -23.68
CA ASP A 47 -13.34 4.85 -23.21
C ASP A 47 -14.71 5.49 -23.49
N ILE A 48 -15.33 6.03 -22.44
CA ILE A 48 -16.65 6.68 -22.46
C ILE A 48 -16.61 8.18 -22.13
N PHE A 49 -15.42 8.75 -21.86
CA PHE A 49 -15.28 10.11 -21.34
C PHE A 49 -14.40 11.00 -22.22
N SER A 50 -13.38 10.45 -22.87
CA SER A 50 -12.44 11.19 -23.69
C SER A 50 -13.12 11.77 -24.92
N PHE A 51 -12.91 13.06 -25.17
CA PHE A 51 -13.48 13.77 -26.33
C PHE A 51 -12.85 13.34 -27.68
N THR A 52 -11.55 13.05 -27.70
CA THR A 52 -10.79 12.78 -28.95
C THR A 52 -10.57 11.30 -29.25
N VAL A 53 -10.73 10.42 -28.26
CA VAL A 53 -10.44 8.98 -28.35
C VAL A 53 -11.55 8.10 -27.78
N THR A 54 -12.80 8.57 -27.83
CA THR A 54 -13.98 7.79 -27.40
C THR A 54 -14.02 6.44 -28.11
N GLY A 55 -14.38 5.39 -27.38
CA GLY A 55 -14.52 4.04 -27.92
C GLY A 55 -13.22 3.24 -28.05
N GLN A 56 -12.06 3.83 -27.72
CA GLN A 56 -10.81 3.07 -27.63
C GLN A 56 -10.85 2.07 -26.46
N PRO A 57 -10.16 0.91 -26.55
CA PRO A 57 -10.12 -0.05 -25.46
C PRO A 57 -9.63 0.58 -24.15
N TRP A 58 -10.36 0.34 -23.06
CA TRP A 58 -10.01 0.85 -21.74
C TRP A 58 -10.07 -0.27 -20.71
N THR A 59 -8.96 -0.43 -19.97
CA THR A 59 -8.88 -1.33 -18.83
C THR A 59 -9.36 -0.62 -17.57
N THR A 60 -10.61 -0.84 -17.18
CA THR A 60 -11.19 -0.37 -15.91
C THR A 60 -10.68 -1.22 -14.73
N HIS A 61 -9.37 -1.14 -14.49
CA HIS A 61 -8.65 -1.91 -13.47
C HIS A 61 -9.00 -1.53 -12.03
N GLU A 62 -9.65 -0.37 -11.84
CA GLU A 62 -10.09 0.20 -10.56
C GLU A 62 -11.62 0.11 -10.36
N TRP A 63 -12.30 -0.78 -11.09
CA TRP A 63 -13.76 -0.81 -11.07
C TRP A 63 -14.37 -0.92 -9.66
N LEU A 64 -13.77 -1.72 -8.76
CA LEU A 64 -14.31 -1.94 -7.43
C LEU A 64 -14.14 -0.69 -6.55
N SER A 65 -13.01 0.01 -6.66
CA SER A 65 -12.79 1.24 -5.90
C SER A 65 -13.74 2.34 -6.39
N GLN A 66 -13.97 2.44 -7.70
CA GLN A 66 -14.94 3.37 -8.30
C GLN A 66 -16.37 3.07 -7.83
N VAL A 67 -16.78 1.80 -7.79
CA VAL A 67 -18.10 1.40 -7.24
C VAL A 67 -18.22 1.78 -5.76
N ILE A 68 -17.21 1.49 -4.94
CA ILE A 68 -17.21 1.86 -3.51
C ILE A 68 -17.33 3.38 -3.35
N MET A 69 -16.53 4.15 -4.09
CA MET A 69 -16.56 5.61 -4.05
C MET A 69 -17.93 6.15 -4.42
N TRP A 70 -18.53 5.69 -5.53
CA TRP A 70 -19.85 6.12 -5.94
C TRP A 70 -20.94 5.78 -4.91
N LEU A 71 -20.92 4.58 -4.33
CA LEU A 71 -21.89 4.18 -3.30
C LEU A 71 -21.78 5.06 -2.05
N VAL A 72 -20.56 5.35 -1.59
CA VAL A 72 -20.32 6.25 -0.44
C VAL A 72 -20.82 7.66 -0.76
N TYR A 73 -20.47 8.18 -1.94
CA TYR A 73 -20.91 9.51 -2.39
C TYR A 73 -22.43 9.61 -2.49
N ARG A 74 -23.10 8.59 -3.03
CA ARG A 74 -24.56 8.56 -3.15
C ARG A 74 -25.27 8.60 -1.80
N LEU A 75 -24.67 8.01 -0.76
CA LEU A 75 -25.26 7.94 0.58
C LEU A 75 -24.97 9.18 1.45
N ALA A 76 -23.75 9.72 1.37
CA ALA A 76 -23.28 10.72 2.33
C ALA A 76 -22.50 11.89 1.69
N GLY A 77 -22.52 12.00 0.35
CA GLY A 77 -21.86 13.05 -0.40
C GLY A 77 -20.34 13.06 -0.24
N LEU A 78 -19.73 14.22 -0.50
CA LEU A 78 -18.30 14.43 -0.30
C LEU A 78 -17.84 14.21 1.15
N PRO A 79 -18.57 14.65 2.20
CA PRO A 79 -18.18 14.38 3.58
C PRO A 79 -18.08 12.87 3.89
N GLY A 80 -18.98 12.05 3.31
CA GLY A 80 -18.92 10.60 3.41
C GLY A 80 -17.63 10.03 2.84
N LEU A 81 -17.21 10.48 1.66
CA LEU A 81 -15.93 10.08 1.05
C LEU A 81 -14.75 10.45 1.96
N MET A 82 -14.71 11.69 2.45
CA MET A 82 -13.64 12.17 3.32
C MET A 82 -13.51 11.29 4.57
N VAL A 83 -14.63 11.02 5.24
CA VAL A 83 -14.66 10.20 6.47
C VAL A 83 -14.24 8.75 6.19
N VAL A 84 -14.75 8.12 5.12
CA VAL A 84 -14.45 6.73 4.80
C VAL A 84 -12.97 6.57 4.42
N PHE A 85 -12.45 7.43 3.55
CA PHE A 85 -11.04 7.36 3.14
C PHE A 85 -10.09 7.73 4.26
N ALA A 86 -10.45 8.70 5.12
CA ALA A 86 -9.71 8.96 6.36
C ALA A 86 -9.69 7.73 7.29
N GLY A 87 -10.78 6.96 7.34
CA GLY A 87 -10.85 5.68 8.04
C GLY A 87 -9.86 4.65 7.47
N PHE A 88 -9.78 4.51 6.14
CA PHE A 88 -8.81 3.61 5.50
C PHE A 88 -7.36 4.05 5.75
N ILE A 89 -7.07 5.34 5.72
CA ILE A 89 -5.75 5.90 6.05
C ILE A 89 -5.41 5.60 7.52
N ALA A 90 -6.32 5.89 8.45
CA ALA A 90 -6.12 5.61 9.86
C ALA A 90 -5.90 4.11 10.13
N LEU A 91 -6.65 3.24 9.44
CA LEU A 91 -6.48 1.78 9.52
C LEU A 91 -5.12 1.34 8.97
N THR A 92 -4.66 1.93 7.87
CA THR A 92 -3.33 1.69 7.29
C THR A 92 -2.23 1.95 8.33
N PHE A 93 -2.23 3.13 8.93
CA PHE A 93 -1.22 3.49 9.92
C PHE A 93 -1.38 2.74 11.24
N TRP A 94 -2.60 2.34 11.61
CA TRP A 94 -2.80 1.42 12.72
C TRP A 94 -2.15 0.07 12.47
N LEU A 95 -2.28 -0.51 11.26
CA LEU A 95 -1.63 -1.77 10.90
C LEU A 95 -0.10 -1.68 10.97
N VAL A 96 0.46 -0.57 10.50
CA VAL A 96 1.91 -0.27 10.59
C VAL A 96 2.34 -0.16 12.06
N TYR A 97 1.62 0.63 12.86
CA TYR A 97 1.88 0.77 14.29
C TYR A 97 1.82 -0.58 15.04
N ALA A 98 0.84 -1.42 14.69
CA ALA A 98 0.57 -2.69 15.35
C ALA A 98 1.71 -3.72 15.20
N VAL A 99 2.56 -3.58 14.17
CA VAL A 99 3.76 -4.42 14.00
C VAL A 99 4.85 -4.05 15.00
N CYS A 100 5.00 -2.77 15.34
CA CYS A 100 6.11 -2.24 16.15
C CYS A 100 5.75 -2.02 17.63
N GLU A 101 4.66 -2.63 18.11
CA GLU A 101 4.03 -2.38 19.41
C GLU A 101 4.88 -2.65 20.66
N ALA A 102 6.05 -3.28 20.52
CA ALA A 102 6.99 -3.54 21.60
C ALA A 102 7.57 -2.24 22.20
N ARG A 103 7.73 -1.20 21.38
CA ARG A 103 8.16 0.15 21.80
C ARG A 103 7.11 1.18 21.39
N PRO A 104 5.96 1.25 22.10
CA PRO A 104 4.76 1.92 21.59
C PRO A 104 4.97 3.40 21.28
N TYR A 105 5.75 4.13 22.07
CA TYR A 105 5.97 5.56 21.84
C TYR A 105 6.87 5.83 20.62
N LEU A 106 7.95 5.04 20.46
CA LEU A 106 8.82 5.11 19.29
C LEU A 106 8.07 4.69 18.03
N ALA A 107 7.31 3.59 18.10
CA ALA A 107 6.46 3.13 17.01
C ALA A 107 5.44 4.20 16.62
N GLY A 108 4.81 4.85 17.60
CA GLY A 108 3.87 5.95 17.35
C GLY A 108 4.52 7.15 16.67
N PHE A 109 5.71 7.55 17.13
CA PHE A 109 6.48 8.64 16.51
C PHE A 109 6.85 8.32 15.05
N VAL A 110 7.41 7.14 14.79
CA VAL A 110 7.79 6.72 13.43
C VAL A 110 6.56 6.57 12.52
N THR A 111 5.45 6.05 13.06
CA THR A 111 4.17 5.94 12.33
C THR A 111 3.63 7.32 11.98
N LEU A 112 3.67 8.27 12.91
CA LEU A 112 3.23 9.65 12.66
C LEU A 112 4.12 10.33 11.63
N LEU A 113 5.43 10.14 11.69
CA LEU A 113 6.36 10.66 10.68
C LEU A 113 6.04 10.07 9.29
N ALA A 114 5.81 8.75 9.20
CA ALA A 114 5.40 8.11 7.95
C ALA A 114 4.06 8.63 7.43
N ALA A 115 3.11 8.90 8.34
CA ALA A 115 1.84 9.50 7.99
C ALA A 115 2.01 10.89 7.38
N ILE A 116 2.80 11.76 8.03
CA ILE A 116 3.13 13.11 7.53
C ILE A 116 3.83 13.02 6.16
N THR A 117 4.80 12.12 6.00
CA THR A 117 5.51 11.90 4.73
C THR A 117 4.55 11.55 3.60
N SER A 118 3.60 10.65 3.85
CA SER A 118 2.63 10.22 2.83
C SER A 118 1.45 11.18 2.66
N ALA A 119 1.30 12.17 3.54
CA ALA A 119 0.13 13.04 3.55
C ALA A 119 0.01 13.90 2.29
N ILE A 120 1.04 14.01 1.46
CA ILE A 120 0.96 14.74 0.19
C ILE A 120 0.13 14.01 -0.88
N VAL A 121 -0.03 12.68 -0.78
CA VAL A 121 -0.81 11.86 -1.74
C VAL A 121 -2.17 11.43 -1.21
N TRP A 122 -2.59 11.87 -0.01
CA TRP A 122 -3.89 11.44 0.51
C TRP A 122 -5.05 12.15 -0.19
N GLY A 123 -6.10 11.40 -0.47
CA GLY A 123 -7.35 11.91 -1.01
C GLY A 123 -8.35 10.77 -1.17
N ALA A 124 -9.56 11.09 -1.65
CA ALA A 124 -10.52 10.07 -2.07
C ALA A 124 -10.09 9.50 -3.44
N ARG A 125 -8.94 8.81 -3.46
CA ARG A 125 -8.35 8.14 -4.63
C ARG A 125 -8.25 6.65 -4.38
N PRO A 126 -8.40 5.80 -5.41
CA PRO A 126 -8.12 4.37 -5.29
C PRO A 126 -6.76 4.03 -4.69
N GLN A 127 -5.74 4.89 -4.85
CA GLN A 127 -4.39 4.70 -4.30
C GLN A 127 -4.37 4.44 -2.79
N ILE A 128 -5.35 4.95 -2.03
CA ILE A 128 -5.46 4.67 -0.59
C ILE A 128 -5.65 3.18 -0.31
N PHE A 129 -6.31 2.44 -1.20
CA PHE A 129 -6.41 0.98 -1.10
C PHE A 129 -5.05 0.29 -1.28
N ASN A 130 -4.14 0.82 -2.11
CA ASN A 130 -2.77 0.31 -2.22
C ASN A 130 -2.04 0.45 -0.88
N MET A 131 -2.13 1.61 -0.24
CA MET A 131 -1.49 1.84 1.05
C MET A 131 -2.02 0.86 2.10
N LEU A 132 -3.35 0.73 2.18
CA LEU A 132 -4.01 -0.16 3.14
C LEU A 132 -3.63 -1.63 2.93
N LEU A 133 -3.67 -2.11 1.69
CA LEU A 133 -3.40 -3.51 1.39
C LEU A 133 -1.91 -3.83 1.48
N MET A 134 -1.03 -2.90 1.13
CA MET A 134 0.40 -3.04 1.40
C MET A 134 0.66 -3.18 2.90
N ALA A 135 0.08 -2.31 3.73
CA ALA A 135 0.20 -2.40 5.19
C ALA A 135 -0.38 -3.72 5.72
N ALA A 136 -1.51 -4.18 5.18
CA ALA A 136 -2.10 -5.46 5.55
C ALA A 136 -1.19 -6.65 5.17
N PHE A 137 -0.58 -6.64 3.99
CA PHE A 137 0.35 -7.68 3.54
C PHE A 137 1.55 -7.78 4.48
N ILE A 138 2.22 -6.64 4.72
CA ILE A 138 3.36 -6.55 5.65
C ILE A 138 2.92 -6.99 7.05
N HIS A 139 1.77 -6.52 7.54
CA HIS A 139 1.26 -6.89 8.86
C HIS A 139 1.07 -8.40 9.01
N VAL A 140 0.46 -9.08 8.03
CA VAL A 140 0.26 -10.54 8.07
C VAL A 140 1.61 -11.27 8.12
N VAL A 141 2.57 -10.88 7.27
CA VAL A 141 3.91 -11.51 7.23
C VAL A 141 4.65 -11.29 8.54
N GLU A 142 4.68 -10.06 9.05
CA GLU A 142 5.35 -9.71 10.30
C GLU A 142 4.73 -10.39 11.52
N ARG A 143 3.40 -10.52 11.58
CA ARG A 143 2.75 -11.30 12.65
C ARG A 143 3.19 -12.76 12.67
N VAL A 144 3.45 -13.35 11.51
CA VAL A 144 3.97 -14.72 11.39
C VAL A 144 5.47 -14.77 11.74
N ARG A 145 6.29 -13.83 11.26
CA ARG A 145 7.72 -13.72 11.60
C ARG A 145 7.94 -13.56 13.11
N LEU A 146 7.11 -12.75 13.77
CA LEU A 146 7.14 -12.53 15.21
C LEU A 146 6.59 -13.71 16.04
N GLY A 147 6.18 -14.81 15.41
CA GLY A 147 5.62 -15.98 16.08
C GLY A 147 4.24 -15.76 16.72
N GLN A 148 3.61 -14.62 16.44
CA GLN A 148 2.31 -14.26 17.02
C GLN A 148 1.19 -15.00 16.30
N TRP A 149 1.34 -15.23 15.00
CA TRP A 149 0.39 -15.95 14.15
C TRP A 149 1.04 -17.21 13.54
N PRO A 150 0.26 -18.30 13.35
CA PRO A 150 0.78 -19.50 12.70
C PRO A 150 1.00 -19.27 11.20
N VAL A 151 2.00 -19.94 10.62
CA VAL A 151 2.39 -19.85 9.20
C VAL A 151 1.21 -20.00 8.22
N ARG A 152 0.21 -20.83 8.55
CA ARG A 152 -1.02 -20.98 7.73
C ARG A 152 -1.78 -19.68 7.47
N ARG A 153 -1.59 -18.64 8.29
CA ARG A 153 -2.22 -17.31 8.11
C ARG A 153 -1.69 -16.58 6.88
N LEU A 154 -0.53 -16.96 6.32
CA LEU A 154 -0.04 -16.43 5.05
C LEU A 154 -1.01 -16.70 3.90
N TRP A 155 -1.84 -17.75 3.98
CA TRP A 155 -2.88 -18.05 2.98
C TRP A 155 -4.05 -17.05 2.96
N LEU A 156 -4.06 -16.05 3.84
CA LEU A 156 -4.95 -14.89 3.72
C LEU A 156 -4.53 -13.97 2.56
N LEU A 157 -3.24 -13.95 2.21
CA LEU A 157 -2.67 -13.01 1.24
C LEU A 157 -3.21 -13.20 -0.18
N PRO A 158 -3.43 -14.41 -0.72
CA PRO A 158 -4.05 -14.55 -2.03
C PRO A 158 -5.48 -14.04 -2.07
N VAL A 159 -6.24 -14.19 -0.98
CA VAL A 159 -7.61 -13.64 -0.89
C VAL A 159 -7.58 -12.12 -0.88
N LEU A 160 -6.67 -11.53 -0.10
CA LEU A 160 -6.45 -10.08 -0.13
C LEU A 160 -5.94 -9.60 -1.49
N MET A 161 -5.17 -10.42 -2.21
CA MET A 161 -4.69 -10.10 -3.56
C MET A 161 -5.83 -10.02 -4.58
N VAL A 162 -6.82 -10.92 -4.51
CA VAL A 162 -8.03 -10.81 -5.34
C VAL A 162 -8.70 -9.47 -5.09
N VAL A 163 -8.87 -9.08 -3.83
CA VAL A 163 -9.47 -7.78 -3.47
C VAL A 163 -8.61 -6.63 -4.01
N TRP A 164 -7.29 -6.71 -3.84
CA TRP A 164 -6.35 -5.68 -4.31
C TRP A 164 -6.41 -5.48 -5.82
N ALA A 165 -6.32 -6.56 -6.58
CA ALA A 165 -6.31 -6.54 -8.03
C ALA A 165 -7.60 -5.96 -8.64
N ASN A 166 -8.71 -5.92 -7.89
CA ASN A 166 -9.96 -5.28 -8.32
C ASN A 166 -10.09 -3.82 -7.84
N LEU A 167 -9.30 -3.42 -6.84
CA LEU A 167 -9.29 -2.05 -6.30
C LEU A 167 -8.31 -1.13 -7.02
N HIS A 168 -7.14 -1.64 -7.41
CA HIS A 168 -6.09 -0.86 -8.07
C HIS A 168 -5.01 -1.72 -8.76
N SER A 169 -4.38 -1.15 -9.78
CA SER A 169 -3.22 -1.69 -10.51
C SER A 169 -1.94 -1.85 -9.67
N GLY A 170 -1.86 -1.23 -8.49
CA GLY A 170 -0.69 -1.29 -7.60
C GLY A 170 -0.51 -2.64 -6.91
N TYR A 171 -1.41 -3.61 -7.15
CA TYR A 171 -1.38 -4.96 -6.55
C TYR A 171 -0.05 -5.70 -6.77
N LEU A 172 0.68 -5.39 -7.86
CA LEU A 172 1.96 -6.04 -8.16
C LEU A 172 3.00 -5.75 -7.07
N LEU A 173 2.91 -4.60 -6.38
CA LEU A 173 3.74 -4.30 -5.22
C LEU A 173 3.55 -5.32 -4.09
N GLY A 174 2.35 -5.89 -3.95
CA GLY A 174 2.09 -7.01 -3.04
C GLY A 174 2.88 -8.27 -3.41
N VAL A 175 3.11 -8.54 -4.70
CA VAL A 175 3.98 -9.66 -5.13
C VAL A 175 5.44 -9.33 -4.86
N VAL A 176 5.85 -8.09 -5.17
CA VAL A 176 7.23 -7.62 -4.91
C VAL A 176 7.57 -7.72 -3.43
N VAL A 177 6.71 -7.25 -2.52
CA VAL A 177 7.00 -7.29 -1.08
C VAL A 177 7.13 -8.74 -0.56
N LEU A 178 6.29 -9.67 -1.03
CA LEU A 178 6.41 -11.08 -0.65
C LEU A 178 7.68 -11.72 -1.23
N GLY A 179 8.05 -11.36 -2.46
CA GLY A 179 9.33 -11.75 -3.05
C GLY A 179 10.52 -11.23 -2.24
N THR A 180 10.46 -9.99 -1.78
CA THR A 180 11.49 -9.39 -0.91
C THR A 180 11.64 -10.14 0.40
N TYR A 181 10.54 -10.51 1.06
CA TYR A 181 10.59 -11.36 2.25
C TYR A 181 11.14 -12.76 1.95
N LEU A 182 10.74 -13.38 0.85
CA LEU A 182 11.21 -14.71 0.46
C LEU A 182 12.72 -14.72 0.23
N VAL A 183 13.23 -13.76 -0.53
CA VAL A 183 14.67 -13.62 -0.80
C VAL A 183 15.41 -13.23 0.47
N GLY A 184 14.96 -12.20 1.18
CA GLY A 184 15.63 -11.70 2.38
C GLY A 184 15.69 -12.73 3.50
N ASP A 185 14.59 -13.41 3.83
CA ASP A 185 14.57 -14.40 4.91
C ASP A 185 15.29 -15.70 4.50
N GLY A 186 15.28 -16.05 3.21
CA GLY A 186 16.06 -17.17 2.68
C GLY A 186 17.57 -16.91 2.75
N VAL A 187 18.01 -15.72 2.33
CA VAL A 187 19.39 -15.27 2.42
C VAL A 187 19.87 -15.20 3.88
N GLN A 188 19.04 -14.62 4.77
CA GLN A 188 19.34 -14.53 6.20
C GLN A 188 19.53 -15.93 6.82
N ARG A 189 18.71 -16.92 6.43
CA ARG A 189 18.85 -18.30 6.92
C ARG A 189 20.13 -19.00 6.50
N ILE A 190 20.62 -18.69 5.31
CA ILE A 190 21.85 -19.28 4.78
C ILE A 190 23.07 -18.64 5.46
N TRP A 191 23.08 -17.32 5.63
CA TRP A 191 24.23 -16.60 6.22
C TRP A 191 24.25 -16.58 7.75
N GLN A 192 23.09 -16.59 8.40
CA GLN A 192 22.95 -16.52 9.86
C GLN A 192 21.92 -17.55 10.32
N PRO A 193 22.24 -18.86 10.27
CA PRO A 193 21.28 -19.93 10.56
C PRO A 193 20.75 -19.94 12.01
N GLU A 194 21.47 -19.30 12.93
CA GLU A 194 21.07 -19.15 14.35
C GLU A 194 20.05 -18.01 14.57
N ASP A 195 19.79 -17.17 13.58
CA ASP A 195 18.81 -16.08 13.71
C ASP A 195 17.38 -16.63 13.58
N GLU A 196 16.59 -16.51 14.66
CA GLU A 196 15.21 -16.99 14.72
C GLU A 196 14.19 -16.01 14.11
N ARG A 197 14.58 -14.75 13.84
CA ARG A 197 13.66 -13.72 13.30
C ARG A 197 13.07 -14.02 11.92
N PRO A 198 13.82 -14.55 10.94
CA PRO A 198 13.24 -14.84 9.63
C PRO A 198 12.26 -16.04 9.69
N LEU A 199 11.42 -16.26 8.68
CA LEU A 199 10.50 -17.41 8.54
C LEU A 199 11.18 -18.78 8.34
N THR A 200 10.81 -19.82 9.11
CA THR A 200 11.36 -21.20 8.99
C THR A 200 11.42 -21.72 7.55
N TRP A 201 12.25 -22.72 7.24
CA TRP A 201 12.28 -23.31 5.88
C TRP A 201 10.89 -23.74 5.39
N HIS A 202 10.08 -24.31 6.29
CA HIS A 202 8.67 -24.58 6.01
C HIS A 202 7.88 -23.29 5.72
N GLY A 203 8.06 -22.25 6.53
CA GLY A 203 7.49 -20.93 6.31
C GLY A 203 7.89 -20.29 4.97
N LEU A 204 9.14 -20.46 4.52
CA LEU A 204 9.60 -19.98 3.20
C LEU A 204 8.96 -20.74 2.06
N TRP A 205 8.80 -22.07 2.16
CA TRP A 205 8.06 -22.84 1.16
C TRP A 205 6.59 -22.43 1.08
N VAL A 206 5.95 -22.22 2.23
CA VAL A 206 4.58 -21.68 2.26
C VAL A 206 4.53 -20.28 1.67
N LEU A 207 5.48 -19.40 2.00
CA LEU A 207 5.54 -18.05 1.45
C LEU A 207 5.73 -18.09 -0.07
N ALA A 208 6.62 -18.93 -0.59
CA ALA A 208 6.82 -19.11 -2.04
C ALA A 208 5.53 -19.56 -2.74
N GLY A 209 4.83 -20.56 -2.17
CA GLY A 209 3.52 -20.99 -2.66
C GLY A 209 2.48 -19.87 -2.61
N VAL A 210 2.42 -19.13 -1.51
CA VAL A 210 1.51 -17.98 -1.33
C VAL A 210 1.82 -16.86 -2.33
N THR A 211 3.09 -16.56 -2.59
CA THR A 211 3.51 -15.56 -3.59
C THR A 211 3.04 -15.97 -4.98
N ALA A 212 3.28 -17.23 -5.38
CA ALA A 212 2.83 -17.74 -6.68
C ALA A 212 1.31 -17.73 -6.81
N VAL A 213 0.58 -18.20 -5.79
CA VAL A 213 -0.89 -18.21 -5.80
C VAL A 213 -1.45 -16.78 -5.76
N SER A 214 -0.80 -15.84 -5.05
CA SER A 214 -1.21 -14.42 -5.07
C SER A 214 -1.06 -13.82 -6.46
N PHE A 215 0.09 -14.03 -7.12
CA PHE A 215 0.29 -13.56 -8.50
C PHE A 215 -0.80 -14.10 -9.45
N LEU A 216 -1.11 -15.38 -9.36
CA LEU A 216 -2.18 -15.99 -10.16
C LEU A 216 -3.57 -15.47 -9.78
N ALA A 217 -3.83 -15.25 -8.49
CA ALA A 217 -5.10 -14.74 -7.98
C ALA A 217 -5.42 -13.33 -8.48
N ALA A 218 -4.42 -12.54 -8.86
CA ALA A 218 -4.63 -11.23 -9.47
C ALA A 218 -5.39 -11.31 -10.81
N ALA A 219 -5.37 -12.45 -11.50
CA ALA A 219 -6.17 -12.67 -12.70
C ALA A 219 -7.67 -12.87 -12.41
N ILE A 220 -8.08 -12.98 -11.14
CA ILE A 220 -9.49 -12.95 -10.73
C ILE A 220 -9.96 -11.48 -10.75
N ASN A 221 -10.04 -10.94 -11.95
CA ASN A 221 -10.42 -9.57 -12.27
C ASN A 221 -11.17 -9.59 -13.63
N PRO A 222 -12.09 -8.65 -13.92
CA PRO A 222 -12.75 -8.55 -15.22
C PRO A 222 -11.81 -8.54 -16.44
N SER A 223 -10.60 -8.00 -16.30
CA SER A 223 -9.55 -7.98 -17.32
C SER A 223 -8.70 -9.25 -17.38
N GLY A 224 -8.91 -10.21 -16.46
CA GLY A 224 -8.22 -11.49 -16.44
C GLY A 224 -6.70 -11.36 -16.42
N VAL A 225 -6.05 -12.18 -17.25
CA VAL A 225 -4.58 -12.24 -17.40
C VAL A 225 -3.97 -10.94 -17.96
N SER A 226 -4.73 -10.14 -18.73
CA SER A 226 -4.23 -8.87 -19.26
C SER A 226 -3.83 -7.87 -18.16
N LEU A 227 -4.41 -8.03 -16.96
CA LEU A 227 -4.08 -7.21 -15.81
C LEU A 227 -2.61 -7.38 -15.38
N TRP A 228 -1.97 -8.53 -15.65
CA TRP A 228 -0.56 -8.75 -15.33
C TRP A 228 0.39 -7.83 -16.10
N VAL A 229 -0.01 -7.45 -17.32
CA VAL A 229 0.80 -6.60 -18.19
C VAL A 229 0.50 -5.12 -17.96
N TYR A 230 -0.70 -4.81 -17.46
CA TYR A 230 -1.19 -3.43 -17.33
C TYR A 230 -0.24 -2.48 -16.57
N PRO A 231 0.33 -2.82 -15.39
CA PRO A 231 1.26 -1.93 -14.70
C PRO A 231 2.52 -1.57 -15.52
N PHE A 232 2.98 -2.48 -16.37
CA PHE A 232 4.13 -2.23 -17.22
C PHE A 232 3.80 -1.33 -18.42
N LEU A 233 2.55 -1.40 -18.92
CA LEU A 233 2.08 -0.48 -19.95
C LEU A 233 1.95 0.95 -19.42
N THR A 234 1.49 1.10 -18.17
CA THR A 234 1.39 2.42 -17.53
C THR A 234 2.77 3.00 -17.22
N LEU A 235 3.67 2.19 -16.64
CA LEU A 235 5.05 2.61 -16.37
C LEU A 235 5.84 2.88 -17.65
N GLY A 236 5.53 2.21 -18.77
CA GLY A 236 6.18 2.42 -20.05
C GLY A 236 5.63 3.60 -20.86
N SER A 237 4.58 4.30 -20.38
CA SER A 237 3.92 5.38 -21.11
C SER A 237 4.63 6.72 -20.89
N PRO A 238 5.28 7.31 -21.92
CA PRO A 238 5.97 8.59 -21.78
C PRO A 238 5.03 9.73 -21.39
N ALA A 239 3.77 9.66 -21.85
CA ALA A 239 2.76 10.66 -21.50
C ALA A 239 2.40 10.60 -20.01
N MET A 240 2.20 9.40 -19.46
CA MET A 240 1.89 9.25 -18.03
C MET A 240 3.06 9.74 -17.17
N GLN A 241 4.30 9.34 -17.50
CA GLN A 241 5.49 9.82 -16.80
C GLN A 241 5.65 11.36 -16.88
N ALA A 242 5.33 11.97 -18.01
CA ALA A 242 5.47 13.42 -18.18
C ALA A 242 4.42 14.22 -17.39
N PHE A 243 3.19 13.73 -17.31
CA PHE A 243 2.06 14.51 -16.77
C PHE A 243 1.65 14.13 -15.35
N ILE A 244 1.94 12.91 -14.88
CA ILE A 244 1.64 12.49 -13.52
C ILE A 244 2.73 12.98 -12.58
N GLN A 245 2.48 14.13 -11.94
CA GLN A 245 3.46 14.80 -11.08
C GLN A 245 3.91 13.95 -9.88
N GLU A 246 3.02 13.12 -9.35
CA GLU A 246 3.32 12.23 -8.22
C GLU A 246 4.31 11.10 -8.56
N TRP A 247 4.63 10.91 -9.85
CA TRP A 247 5.64 9.95 -10.31
C TRP A 247 7.02 10.59 -10.44
N HIS A 248 7.17 11.90 -10.24
CA HIS A 248 8.48 12.55 -10.36
C HIS A 248 9.28 12.39 -9.07
N SER A 249 10.61 12.43 -9.20
CA SER A 249 11.50 12.47 -8.04
C SER A 249 11.14 13.65 -7.11
N PRO A 250 11.21 13.45 -5.79
CA PRO A 250 10.88 14.51 -4.84
C PRO A 250 11.83 15.70 -4.97
N ASP A 251 11.25 16.91 -5.06
CA ASP A 251 12.01 18.16 -5.02
C ASP A 251 12.27 18.59 -3.57
N PHE A 252 13.48 18.30 -3.07
CA PHE A 252 13.86 18.58 -1.69
C PHE A 252 14.02 20.07 -1.35
N HIS A 253 13.91 20.98 -2.32
CA HIS A 253 13.74 22.40 -2.03
C HIS A 253 12.36 22.70 -1.42
N GLN A 254 11.39 21.80 -1.59
CA GLN A 254 10.06 21.93 -1.04
C GLN A 254 9.99 21.26 0.34
N SER A 255 9.65 22.05 1.36
CA SER A 255 9.74 21.64 2.78
C SER A 255 8.84 20.46 3.14
N TYR A 256 7.78 20.22 2.38
CA TYR A 256 6.88 19.09 2.62
C TYR A 256 7.50 17.72 2.28
N PHE A 257 8.65 17.67 1.58
CA PHE A 257 9.43 16.44 1.40
C PHE A 257 10.48 16.20 2.50
N TRP A 258 10.72 17.14 3.40
CA TRP A 258 11.70 16.96 4.49
C TRP A 258 11.36 15.82 5.47
N PRO A 259 10.08 15.53 5.77
CA PRO A 259 9.70 14.33 6.53
C PRO A 259 10.22 13.03 5.90
N PHE A 260 10.26 12.94 4.56
CA PHE A 260 10.81 11.79 3.85
C PHE A 260 12.32 11.66 4.09
N ILE A 261 13.07 12.76 3.98
CA ILE A 261 14.51 12.80 4.32
C ILE A 261 14.74 12.35 5.76
N ALA A 262 13.96 12.90 6.70
CA ALA A 262 14.05 12.56 8.11
C ALA A 262 13.79 11.06 8.33
N GLN A 263 12.83 10.46 7.62
CA GLN A 263 12.53 9.03 7.72
C GLN A 263 13.69 8.16 7.23
N ILE A 264 14.30 8.50 6.09
CA ILE A 264 15.49 7.79 5.58
C ILE A 264 16.67 7.96 6.56
N PHE A 265 16.93 9.18 7.00
CA PHE A 265 18.02 9.48 7.92
C PHE A 265 17.86 8.74 9.26
N LEU A 266 16.69 8.83 9.88
CA LEU A 266 16.40 8.14 11.13
C LEU A 266 16.46 6.62 10.99
N GLY A 267 16.03 6.07 9.85
CA GLY A 267 16.19 4.65 9.54
C GLY A 267 17.66 4.23 9.46
N ALA A 268 18.49 5.02 8.77
CA ALA A 268 19.94 4.78 8.67
C ALA A 268 20.64 4.89 10.03
N VAL A 269 20.30 5.89 10.84
CA VAL A 269 20.80 6.05 12.22
C VAL A 269 20.35 4.89 13.10
N ALA A 270 19.07 4.50 13.02
CA ALA A 270 18.55 3.36 13.78
C ALA A 270 19.31 2.08 13.44
N TRP A 271 19.67 1.88 12.17
CA TRP A 271 20.52 0.76 11.77
C TRP A 271 21.92 0.88 12.37
N ALA A 272 22.61 2.01 12.17
CA ALA A 272 23.99 2.21 12.63
C ALA A 272 24.17 2.00 14.14
N TYR A 273 23.15 2.37 14.93
CA TYR A 273 23.20 2.29 16.40
C TYR A 273 22.37 1.13 17.00
N SER A 274 21.74 0.29 16.18
CA SER A 274 21.01 -0.86 16.71
C SER A 274 21.96 -1.97 17.15
N PHE A 275 21.85 -2.36 18.43
CA PHE A 275 22.54 -3.54 18.97
C PHE A 275 22.20 -4.84 18.23
N ARG A 276 21.04 -4.89 17.57
CA ARG A 276 20.63 -6.01 16.71
C ARG A 276 20.72 -5.57 15.26
N ARG A 277 21.56 -6.25 14.47
CA ARG A 277 21.66 -5.97 13.03
C ARG A 277 20.31 -6.26 12.34
N PRO A 278 19.85 -5.39 11.42
CA PRO A 278 18.66 -5.67 10.62
C PRO A 278 18.84 -6.97 9.83
N THR A 279 17.74 -7.67 9.57
CA THR A 279 17.81 -8.86 8.69
C THR A 279 17.96 -8.43 7.23
N ALA A 280 18.38 -9.35 6.36
CA ALA A 280 18.42 -9.07 4.92
C ALA A 280 17.06 -8.60 4.36
N SER A 281 15.93 -9.13 4.84
CA SER A 281 14.59 -8.64 4.48
C SER A 281 14.38 -7.19 4.87
N ASP A 282 14.74 -6.81 6.09
CA ASP A 282 14.60 -5.44 6.58
C ASP A 282 15.44 -4.46 5.74
N LEU A 283 16.63 -4.89 5.32
CA LEU A 283 17.52 -4.12 4.45
C LEU A 283 16.95 -3.95 3.04
N LEU A 284 16.47 -5.03 2.43
CA LEU A 284 15.90 -4.97 1.09
C LEU A 284 14.63 -4.10 1.07
N LEU A 285 13.78 -4.19 2.10
CA LEU A 285 12.60 -3.33 2.23
C LEU A 285 13.00 -1.87 2.41
N PHE A 286 13.91 -1.58 3.35
CA PHE A 286 14.33 -0.21 3.63
C PHE A 286 15.02 0.44 2.42
N LEU A 287 16.03 -0.21 1.85
CA LEU A 287 16.79 0.33 0.72
C LEU A 287 15.95 0.35 -0.55
N GLY A 288 15.16 -0.70 -0.81
CA GLY A 288 14.31 -0.79 -1.99
C GLY A 288 13.22 0.27 -2.00
N THR A 289 12.54 0.50 -0.88
CA THR A 289 11.49 1.54 -0.78
C THR A 289 12.08 2.94 -0.74
N ALA A 290 13.23 3.16 -0.08
CA ALA A 290 13.92 4.44 -0.12
C ALA A 290 14.39 4.79 -1.54
N PHE A 291 14.99 3.83 -2.26
CA PHE A 291 15.38 4.01 -3.65
C PHE A 291 14.17 4.30 -4.54
N ALA A 292 13.10 3.51 -4.44
CA ALA A 292 11.88 3.71 -5.21
C ALA A 292 11.27 5.10 -4.97
N GLY A 293 11.22 5.56 -3.72
CA GLY A 293 10.72 6.91 -3.40
C GLY A 293 11.63 8.04 -3.88
N LEU A 294 12.96 7.84 -3.86
CA LEU A 294 13.94 8.83 -4.33
C LEU A 294 13.96 8.99 -5.84
N VAL A 295 13.81 7.87 -6.57
CA VAL A 295 13.71 7.93 -8.02
C VAL A 295 12.35 8.47 -8.41
N SER A 296 11.27 7.90 -7.85
CA SER A 296 9.87 7.97 -8.30
C SER A 296 9.71 7.82 -9.82
N ALA A 297 8.82 6.91 -10.24
CA ALA A 297 8.69 6.46 -11.62
C ALA A 297 7.21 6.40 -12.01
#